data_AF-A0A353MD70-F1
#
_entry.id   AF-A0A353MD70-F1
#
_cell.length_a   1.000
_cell.length_b   1.000
_cell.length_c   1.000
_cell.angle_alpha   90.00
_cell.angle_beta   90.00
_cell.angle_gamma   90.00
#
_symmetry.space_group_name_H-M   'P 1'
#
loop_
_entity.id
_entity.type
_entity.pdbx_description
1 polymer ?
#
loop_
_entity_poly.entity_id
_entity_poly.type
_entity_poly.pdbx_seq_one_letter_code
_entity_poly.pdbx_strand_id
1 'polypeptide(L)'
;MGQVMVRWRKGGDRWDRGRCVKHKPCIASIGEISIMIQGENVRSDTVSGGKYPADRDSVENIKMMCELCEKTELIEVKERYLYLESGLPNVTLEGIILRKCPECGNVMPMIPSLSKLHLAIARNLVKKDGRLTAQEIVFLRKCLGWSGVDFAHNMHSTSSQVSKWESGKVEMSTQAELLLREMVARGKKIEDYHSHEVSKRKRIKSPPLLFLLEQSEWKAAA
;
A
#
# COMPACT_ATOMS: atom_id res chain seq x y z
N MET A 1 -6.75 18.23 -43.13
CA MET A 1 -7.92 17.34 -43.35
C MET A 1 -7.44 15.93 -43.04
N GLY A 2 -8.00 15.13 -42.13
CA GLY A 2 -9.28 15.22 -41.43
C GLY A 2 -9.22 14.55 -40.05
N GLN A 3 -10.21 14.92 -39.25
CA GLN A 3 -10.45 14.50 -37.88
C GLN A 3 -10.81 13.01 -37.79
N VAL A 4 -10.35 12.33 -36.72
CA VAL A 4 -10.92 11.05 -36.31
C VAL A 4 -11.91 11.31 -35.18
N MET A 5 -13.20 11.23 -35.50
CA MET A 5 -14.31 11.21 -34.54
C MET A 5 -14.31 9.89 -33.77
N VAL A 6 -14.34 9.96 -32.43
CA VAL A 6 -14.62 8.80 -31.57
C VAL A 6 -16.09 8.82 -31.17
N ARG A 7 -16.83 7.81 -31.62
CA ARG A 7 -18.26 7.61 -31.36
C ARG A 7 -18.43 6.67 -30.16
N TRP A 8 -19.10 7.14 -29.11
CA TRP A 8 -19.53 6.28 -27.99
C TRP A 8 -20.78 5.47 -28.38
N ARG A 9 -20.79 4.17 -28.06
CA ARG A 9 -22.01 3.35 -28.02
C ARG A 9 -22.29 2.92 -26.58
N LYS A 10 -23.47 3.28 -26.08
CA LYS A 10 -24.07 2.73 -24.86
C LYS A 10 -24.67 1.35 -25.15
N GLY A 11 -24.35 0.39 -24.28
CA GLY A 11 -25.30 -0.51 -23.60
C GLY A 11 -26.05 -1.57 -24.40
N GLY A 12 -25.95 -2.81 -23.93
CA GLY A 12 -26.89 -3.90 -24.20
C GLY A 12 -26.17 -5.22 -24.45
N ASP A 13 -26.17 -6.13 -23.47
CA ASP A 13 -26.75 -7.49 -23.61
C ASP A 13 -26.18 -8.51 -22.62
N ARG A 14 -27.08 -8.96 -21.74
CA ARG A 14 -27.46 -10.37 -21.50
C ARG A 14 -26.32 -11.41 -21.61
N TRP A 15 -25.87 -11.93 -20.46
CA TRP A 15 -25.01 -13.12 -20.42
C TRP A 15 -25.81 -14.36 -20.04
N ASP A 16 -25.98 -15.20 -21.05
CA ASP A 16 -26.50 -16.56 -21.00
C ASP A 16 -25.44 -17.52 -20.43
N ARG A 17 -25.90 -18.57 -19.73
CA ARG A 17 -25.04 -19.55 -19.05
C ARG A 17 -24.52 -20.58 -20.06
N GLY A 18 -23.31 -20.37 -20.56
CA GLY A 18 -22.60 -21.32 -21.43
C GLY A 18 -21.29 -21.84 -20.82
N ARG A 19 -21.18 -23.17 -20.71
CA ARG A 19 -19.97 -23.94 -20.37
C ARG A 19 -18.75 -23.50 -21.18
N CYS A 20 -17.61 -23.27 -20.53
CA CYS A 20 -16.31 -23.16 -21.21
C CYS A 20 -15.47 -24.41 -20.95
N VAL A 21 -15.31 -25.19 -22.02
CA VAL A 21 -14.32 -26.26 -22.17
C VAL A 21 -12.94 -25.61 -22.33
N LYS A 22 -11.92 -26.30 -21.80
CA LYS A 22 -10.50 -25.94 -21.74
C LYS A 22 -9.95 -25.41 -23.07
N HIS A 23 -9.33 -24.22 -23.05
CA HIS A 23 -7.96 -23.92 -23.54
C HIS A 23 -7.75 -22.39 -23.70
N LYS A 24 -6.64 -21.90 -23.14
CA LYS A 24 -6.04 -20.54 -23.18
C LYS A 24 -6.52 -19.53 -22.09
N PRO A 25 -5.64 -19.09 -21.18
CA PRO A 25 -5.93 -17.96 -20.30
C PRO A 25 -5.88 -16.65 -21.09
N CYS A 26 -6.95 -15.88 -20.98
CA CYS A 26 -7.01 -14.49 -21.41
C CYS A 26 -5.93 -13.69 -20.68
N ILE A 27 -5.01 -13.10 -21.46
CA ILE A 27 -4.12 -12.04 -20.99
C ILE A 27 -5.02 -10.81 -20.77
N ALA A 28 -5.36 -10.56 -19.51
CA ALA A 28 -5.92 -9.28 -19.11
C ALA A 28 -4.74 -8.32 -18.93
N SER A 29 -4.68 -7.29 -19.79
CA SER A 29 -3.78 -6.14 -19.60
C SER A 29 -4.07 -5.50 -18.25
N ILE A 30 -3.21 -5.79 -17.29
CA ILE A 30 -3.00 -4.96 -16.09
C ILE A 30 -1.77 -4.14 -16.41
N GLY A 31 -1.88 -2.82 -16.33
CA GLY A 31 -0.77 -1.90 -16.52
C GLY A 31 0.39 -2.27 -15.60
N GLU A 32 1.42 -2.84 -16.21
CA GLU A 32 2.70 -3.12 -15.58
C GLU A 32 3.41 -1.79 -15.35
N ILE A 33 3.54 -1.36 -14.09
CA ILE A 33 4.75 -0.64 -13.71
C ILE A 33 5.77 -1.73 -13.37
N SER A 34 6.47 -2.18 -14.40
CA SER A 34 7.69 -2.95 -14.28
C SER A 34 8.79 -2.02 -13.77
N ILE A 35 9.09 -2.09 -12.48
CA ILE A 35 10.41 -1.64 -11.99
C ILE A 35 11.33 -2.84 -12.18
N MET A 36 12.02 -2.87 -13.32
CA MET A 36 13.21 -3.70 -13.49
C MET A 36 14.27 -3.19 -12.52
N ILE A 37 14.52 -3.91 -11.43
CA ILE A 37 15.82 -3.81 -10.76
C ILE A 37 16.75 -4.72 -11.56
N GLN A 38 17.34 -4.17 -12.63
CA GLN A 38 18.53 -4.76 -13.20
C GLN A 38 19.65 -4.54 -12.19
N GLY A 39 20.17 -5.64 -11.66
CA GLY A 39 21.40 -5.65 -10.88
C GLY A 39 22.55 -5.23 -11.79
N GLU A 40 22.98 -3.98 -11.64
CA GLU A 40 24.25 -3.52 -12.17
C GLU A 40 25.25 -3.38 -11.02
N ASN A 41 26.34 -4.10 -11.22
CA ASN A 41 27.48 -4.27 -10.35
C ASN A 41 28.29 -2.96 -10.39
N VAL A 42 28.05 -2.04 -9.46
CA VAL A 42 28.84 -0.80 -9.38
C VAL A 42 30.11 -1.08 -8.57
N ARG A 43 31.20 -1.16 -9.32
CA ARG A 43 32.59 -1.10 -8.83
C ARG A 43 32.75 0.11 -7.90
N SER A 44 33.35 -0.14 -6.75
CA SER A 44 33.78 0.85 -5.78
C SER A 44 34.95 1.66 -6.35
N ASP A 45 34.66 2.77 -7.00
CA ASP A 45 35.66 3.79 -7.28
C ASP A 45 35.56 4.90 -6.22
N THR A 46 36.65 5.00 -5.46
CA THR A 46 36.92 6.05 -4.49
C THR A 46 36.85 7.42 -5.15
N VAL A 47 35.83 8.22 -4.85
CA VAL A 47 35.82 9.66 -5.13
C VAL A 47 36.16 10.41 -3.86
N SER A 48 37.35 10.99 -3.88
CA SER A 48 37.92 11.92 -2.94
C SER A 48 37.09 13.21 -2.85
N GLY A 49 36.87 13.66 -1.60
CA GLY A 49 36.91 15.08 -1.20
C GLY A 49 36.09 16.09 -2.00
N GLY A 50 34.76 15.99 -1.96
CA GLY A 50 33.89 17.11 -2.31
C GLY A 50 33.65 18.02 -1.10
N LYS A 51 34.28 19.20 -1.10
CA LYS A 51 34.03 20.27 -0.12
C LYS A 51 32.55 20.66 -0.14
N TYR A 52 31.79 20.35 0.91
CA TYR A 52 30.50 20.99 1.15
C TYR A 52 30.77 22.46 1.49
N PRO A 53 30.27 23.45 0.73
CA PRO A 53 30.42 24.84 1.11
C PRO A 53 29.61 25.13 2.37
N ALA A 54 30.28 25.68 3.36
CA ALA A 54 29.71 26.15 4.61
C ALA A 54 29.24 27.59 4.43
N ASP A 55 28.16 27.80 3.67
CA ASP A 55 27.46 29.08 3.62
C ASP A 55 25.95 28.81 3.72
N ARG A 56 25.33 29.32 4.79
CA ARG A 56 23.91 29.10 5.16
C ARG A 56 23.01 30.29 4.81
N ASP A 57 23.52 31.30 4.12
CA ASP A 57 22.84 32.59 3.98
C ASP A 57 22.59 32.99 2.52
N SER A 58 21.75 32.21 1.82
CA SER A 58 21.02 32.67 0.63
C SER A 58 19.96 31.63 0.24
N VAL A 59 18.82 31.64 0.94
CA VAL A 59 17.61 31.00 0.40
C VAL A 59 17.06 31.92 -0.69
N GLU A 60 17.75 31.95 -1.82
CA GLU A 60 17.28 32.60 -3.03
C GLU A 60 15.92 32.02 -3.39
N ASN A 61 14.95 32.92 -3.58
CA ASN A 61 13.56 32.61 -3.81
C ASN A 61 13.43 31.85 -5.15
N ILE A 62 13.49 30.52 -5.11
CA ILE A 62 13.36 29.66 -6.30
C ILE A 62 11.94 29.82 -6.83
N LYS A 63 11.77 30.72 -7.81
CA LYS A 63 10.54 30.87 -8.59
C LYS A 63 10.32 29.61 -9.41
N MET A 64 9.40 28.77 -8.95
CA MET A 64 9.02 27.53 -9.62
C MET A 64 7.90 27.83 -10.62
N MET A 65 8.21 27.70 -11.91
CA MET A 65 7.23 27.78 -13.00
C MET A 65 6.32 26.55 -13.01
N CYS A 66 5.10 26.71 -13.54
CA CYS A 66 4.22 25.57 -13.72
C CYS A 66 4.74 24.60 -14.80
N GLU A 67 5.01 23.35 -14.43
CA GLU A 67 5.52 22.30 -15.33
C GLU A 67 4.51 21.85 -16.41
N LEU A 68 3.21 22.12 -16.25
CA LEU A 68 2.19 21.70 -17.22
C LEU A 68 1.91 22.72 -18.32
N CYS A 69 2.07 24.01 -18.03
CA CYS A 69 1.74 25.06 -18.99
C CYS A 69 2.88 26.04 -19.25
N GLU A 70 3.91 26.07 -18.40
CA GLU A 70 5.12 26.92 -18.51
C GLU A 70 4.86 28.43 -18.58
N LYS A 71 3.60 28.86 -18.47
CA LYS A 71 3.15 30.25 -18.66
C LYS A 71 3.32 31.13 -17.42
N THR A 72 3.18 30.57 -16.23
CA THR A 72 3.10 31.35 -14.98
C THR A 72 3.82 30.69 -13.82
N GLU A 73 4.21 31.54 -12.88
CA GLU A 73 4.73 31.14 -11.56
C GLU A 73 3.61 30.54 -10.71
N LEU A 74 3.98 29.53 -9.92
CA LEU A 74 3.05 28.90 -9.00
C LEU A 74 2.80 29.79 -7.80
N ILE A 75 1.54 29.91 -7.39
CA ILE A 75 1.17 30.58 -6.14
C ILE A 75 1.07 29.56 -5.01
N GLU A 76 1.63 29.88 -3.85
CA GLU A 76 1.50 29.06 -2.65
C GLU A 76 0.31 29.52 -1.82
N VAL A 77 -0.62 28.62 -1.56
CA VAL A 77 -1.80 28.89 -0.74
C VAL A 77 -1.95 27.80 0.31
N LYS A 78 -2.21 28.19 1.56
CA LYS A 78 -2.45 27.25 2.66
C LYS A 78 -3.93 26.91 2.72
N GLU A 79 -4.29 25.68 2.38
CA GLU A 79 -5.68 25.27 2.24
C GLU A 79 -5.92 23.83 2.72
N ARG A 80 -7.18 23.41 2.68
CA ARG A 80 -7.62 22.03 2.88
C ARG A 80 -7.50 21.26 1.56
N TYR A 81 -7.03 20.02 1.64
CA TYR A 81 -6.80 19.17 0.47
C TYR A 81 -7.31 17.74 0.70
N LEU A 82 -8.07 17.22 -0.26
CA LEU A 82 -8.54 15.83 -0.26
C LEU A 82 -7.45 14.93 -0.83
N TYR A 83 -6.84 14.11 0.01
CA TYR A 83 -5.66 13.30 -0.31
C TYR A 83 -6.05 11.92 -0.88
N LEU A 84 -6.48 11.94 -2.14
CA LEU A 84 -6.94 10.75 -2.87
C LEU A 84 -5.79 9.81 -3.25
N GLU A 85 -4.56 10.31 -3.31
CA GLU A 85 -3.35 9.55 -3.65
C GLU A 85 -3.03 8.47 -2.61
N SER A 86 -3.60 8.59 -1.40
CA SER A 86 -3.57 7.50 -0.40
C SER A 86 -4.33 6.24 -0.87
N GLY A 87 -5.24 6.37 -1.84
CA GLY A 87 -6.20 5.34 -2.21
C GLY A 87 -7.42 5.28 -1.28
N LEU A 88 -7.54 6.21 -0.33
CA LEU A 88 -8.69 6.37 0.55
C LEU A 88 -9.52 7.61 0.14
N PRO A 89 -10.85 7.52 0.11
CA PRO A 89 -11.72 8.57 -0.40
C PRO A 89 -12.02 9.66 0.64
N ASN A 90 -11.65 9.43 1.90
CA ASN A 90 -12.06 10.22 3.06
C ASN A 90 -10.87 10.74 3.89
N VAL A 91 -9.69 10.88 3.29
CA VAL A 91 -8.52 11.48 3.95
C VAL A 91 -8.39 12.93 3.52
N THR A 92 -8.57 13.85 4.45
CA THR A 92 -8.40 15.29 4.20
C THR A 92 -7.24 15.82 5.02
N LEU A 93 -6.32 16.52 4.37
CA LEU A 93 -5.20 17.21 4.98
C LEU A 93 -5.58 18.68 5.15
N GLU A 94 -5.37 19.22 6.35
CA GLU A 94 -5.68 20.61 6.65
C GLU A 94 -4.40 21.40 6.90
N GLY A 95 -4.36 22.63 6.36
CA GLY A 95 -3.23 23.53 6.57
C GLY A 95 -1.96 23.12 5.82
N ILE A 96 -2.08 22.40 4.70
CA ILE A 96 -0.95 22.11 3.83
C ILE A 96 -0.76 23.23 2.81
N ILE A 97 0.47 23.41 2.35
CA ILE A 97 0.79 24.34 1.27
C ILE A 97 0.41 23.67 -0.05
N LEU A 98 -0.44 24.34 -0.83
CA LEU A 98 -0.78 23.98 -2.20
C LEU A 98 -0.09 24.96 -3.14
N ARG A 99 0.65 24.43 -4.11
CA ARG A 99 1.14 25.22 -5.25
C ARG A 99 0.10 25.15 -6.35
N LYS A 100 -0.53 26.27 -6.65
CA LYS A 100 -1.56 26.37 -7.68
C LYS A 100 -1.04 27.16 -8.87
N CYS A 101 -1.34 26.70 -10.08
CA CYS A 101 -1.14 27.48 -11.28
C CYS A 101 -2.41 28.31 -11.56
N PRO A 102 -2.33 29.65 -11.62
CA PRO A 102 -3.51 30.49 -11.88
C PRO A 102 -4.04 30.32 -13.31
N GLU A 103 -3.22 29.88 -14.27
CA GLU A 103 -3.60 29.77 -15.68
C GLU A 103 -4.28 28.44 -16.02
N CYS A 104 -3.68 27.31 -15.61
CA CYS A 104 -4.18 25.98 -15.98
C CYS A 104 -4.90 25.25 -14.85
N GLY A 105 -4.90 25.81 -13.63
CA GLY A 105 -5.54 25.20 -12.46
C GLY A 105 -4.81 23.98 -11.89
N ASN A 106 -3.57 23.70 -12.31
CA ASN A 106 -2.78 22.63 -11.72
C ASN A 106 -2.58 22.85 -10.22
N VAL A 107 -2.67 21.79 -9.41
CA VAL A 107 -2.51 21.84 -7.96
C VAL A 107 -1.48 20.81 -7.52
N MET A 108 -0.45 21.27 -6.83
CA MET A 108 0.62 20.44 -6.29
C MET A 108 0.67 20.57 -4.76
N PRO A 109 0.20 19.55 -4.02
CA PRO A 109 0.24 19.57 -2.56
C PRO A 109 1.65 19.31 -2.04
N MET A 110 2.14 20.20 -1.18
CA MET A 110 3.40 20.03 -0.47
C MET A 110 3.14 19.25 0.82
N ILE A 111 3.28 17.92 0.75
CA ILE A 111 3.05 17.01 1.88
C ILE A 111 4.38 16.71 2.57
N PRO A 112 4.60 17.19 3.81
CA PRO A 112 5.82 16.88 4.54
C PRO A 112 5.82 15.43 5.01
N SER A 113 6.97 14.75 4.88
CA SER A 113 7.19 13.41 5.45
C SER A 113 6.09 12.40 5.12
N LEU A 114 5.91 12.08 3.83
CA LEU A 114 4.88 11.17 3.32
C LEU A 114 4.76 9.85 4.13
N SER A 115 5.89 9.24 4.49
CA SER A 115 5.93 8.01 5.28
C SER A 115 5.30 8.15 6.67
N LYS A 116 5.50 9.31 7.33
CA LYS A 116 4.91 9.59 8.64
C LYS A 116 3.40 9.83 8.53
N LEU A 117 2.96 10.49 7.45
CA LEU A 117 1.54 10.67 7.16
C LEU A 117 0.84 9.32 7.01
N HIS A 118 1.38 8.42 6.17
CA HIS A 118 0.79 7.10 5.96
C HIS A 118 0.74 6.27 7.25
N LEU A 119 1.79 6.34 8.08
CA LEU A 119 1.80 5.69 9.38
C LEU A 119 0.73 6.26 10.34
N ALA A 120 0.52 7.57 10.31
CA ALA A 120 -0.53 8.23 11.10
C ALA A 120 -1.94 7.80 10.65
N ILE A 121 -2.17 7.71 9.34
CA ILE A 121 -3.44 7.19 8.77
C ILE A 121 -3.65 5.74 9.22
N ALA A 122 -2.64 4.87 9.06
CA ALA A 122 -2.73 3.47 9.44
C ALA A 122 -3.07 3.29 10.93
N ARG A 123 -2.42 4.06 11.82
CA ARG A 123 -2.70 4.05 13.26
C ARG A 123 -4.12 4.48 13.61
N ASN A 124 -4.67 5.46 12.88
CA ASN A 124 -6.07 5.87 13.07
C ASN A 124 -7.04 4.79 12.60
N LEU A 125 -6.79 4.18 11.44
CA LEU A 125 -7.63 3.08 10.92
C LEU A 125 -7.64 1.87 11.85
N VAL A 126 -6.49 1.53 12.45
CA VAL A 126 -6.40 0.43 13.44
C VAL A 126 -7.28 0.70 14.68
N LYS A 127 -7.44 1.96 15.08
CA LYS A 127 -8.24 2.38 16.25
C LYS A 127 -9.68 2.74 15.89
N LYS A 128 -10.03 2.76 14.61
CA LYS A 128 -11.37 3.14 14.13
C LYS A 128 -12.43 2.23 14.73
N ASP A 129 -13.48 2.83 15.27
CA ASP A 129 -14.69 2.11 15.69
C ASP A 129 -15.48 1.62 14.47
N GLY A 130 -15.93 0.37 14.51
CA GLY A 130 -16.64 -0.28 13.41
C GLY A 130 -15.75 -1.08 12.46
N ARG A 131 -16.37 -1.63 11.39
CA ARG A 131 -15.71 -2.51 10.42
C ARG A 131 -14.79 -1.73 9.47
N LEU A 132 -13.73 -2.39 9.01
CA LEU A 132 -12.87 -1.85 7.95
C LEU A 132 -13.54 -1.97 6.58
N THR A 133 -13.42 -0.93 5.77
CA THR A 133 -13.86 -0.95 4.37
C THR A 133 -12.84 -1.64 3.49
N ALA A 134 -13.27 -2.08 2.31
CA ALA A 134 -12.39 -2.71 1.32
C ALA A 134 -11.14 -1.88 0.98
N GLN A 135 -11.30 -0.56 0.82
CA GLN A 135 -10.20 0.36 0.52
C GLN A 135 -9.25 0.54 1.71
N GLU A 136 -9.79 0.57 2.94
CA GLU A 136 -8.99 0.59 4.17
C GLU A 136 -8.14 -0.68 4.31
N ILE A 137 -8.69 -1.84 3.97
CA ILE A 137 -7.96 -3.11 3.99
C ILE A 137 -6.80 -3.09 3.00
N VAL A 138 -7.03 -2.62 1.77
CA VAL A 138 -5.99 -2.47 0.75
C VAL A 138 -4.90 -1.50 1.22
N PHE A 139 -5.29 -0.37 1.81
CA PHE A 139 -4.35 0.62 2.35
C PHE A 139 -3.46 0.00 3.43
N LEU A 140 -4.06 -0.67 4.42
CA LEU A 140 -3.33 -1.30 5.53
C LEU A 140 -2.36 -2.38 5.04
N ARG A 141 -2.78 -3.21 4.06
CA ARG A 141 -1.88 -4.19 3.44
C ARG A 141 -0.68 -3.52 2.79
N LYS A 142 -0.90 -2.45 2.01
CA LYS A 142 0.19 -1.70 1.38
C LYS A 142 1.12 -1.04 2.40
N CYS A 143 0.58 -0.57 3.54
CA CYS A 143 1.40 -0.05 4.64
C CYS A 143 2.33 -1.10 5.26
N LEU A 144 1.93 -2.38 5.24
CA LEU A 144 2.77 -3.50 5.67
C LEU A 144 3.81 -3.92 4.61
N GLY A 145 3.68 -3.42 3.37
CA GLY A 145 4.53 -3.81 2.24
C GLY A 145 4.19 -5.18 1.65
N TRP A 146 2.99 -5.70 1.90
CA TRP A 146 2.61 -7.05 1.48
C TRP A 146 1.95 -7.07 0.09
N SER A 147 2.36 -8.03 -0.74
CA SER A 147 1.59 -8.38 -1.93
C SER A 147 0.25 -9.02 -1.54
N GLY A 148 -0.68 -9.15 -2.48
CA GLY A 148 -1.95 -9.86 -2.23
C GLY A 148 -1.73 -11.33 -1.85
N VAL A 149 -0.66 -11.95 -2.35
CA VAL A 149 -0.28 -13.33 -2.04
C VAL A 149 0.29 -13.42 -0.63
N ASP A 150 1.20 -12.52 -0.26
CA ASP A 150 1.80 -12.48 1.09
C ASP A 150 0.73 -12.18 2.14
N PHE A 151 -0.20 -11.29 1.82
CA PHE A 151 -1.33 -11.01 2.70
C PHE A 151 -2.21 -12.24 2.90
N ALA A 152 -2.53 -12.99 1.83
CA ALA A 152 -3.27 -14.24 1.97
C ALA A 152 -2.51 -15.26 2.84
N HIS A 153 -1.21 -15.40 2.61
CA HIS A 153 -0.35 -16.30 3.39
C HIS A 153 -0.32 -15.91 4.88
N ASN A 154 -0.05 -14.65 5.18
CA ASN A 154 0.10 -14.14 6.55
C ASN A 154 -1.23 -14.12 7.31
N MET A 155 -2.35 -13.95 6.60
CA MET A 155 -3.69 -14.05 7.17
C MET A 155 -4.22 -15.48 7.23
N HIS A 156 -3.44 -16.47 6.77
CA HIS A 156 -3.86 -17.87 6.62
C HIS A 156 -5.20 -18.02 5.85
N SER A 157 -5.36 -17.20 4.82
CA SER A 157 -6.54 -17.17 3.95
C SER A 157 -6.17 -17.57 2.53
N THR A 158 -7.18 -17.72 1.67
CA THR A 158 -6.95 -17.97 0.24
C THR A 158 -6.90 -16.65 -0.52
N SER A 159 -6.11 -16.58 -1.60
CA SER A 159 -6.03 -15.38 -2.45
C SER A 159 -7.40 -14.96 -3.01
N SER A 160 -8.31 -15.92 -3.23
CA SER A 160 -9.70 -15.63 -3.64
C SER A 160 -10.48 -14.90 -2.55
N GLN A 161 -10.32 -15.29 -1.28
CA GLN A 161 -10.99 -14.61 -0.16
C GLN A 161 -10.43 -13.21 0.06
N VAL A 162 -9.10 -13.05 0.01
CA VAL A 162 -8.46 -11.73 0.08
C VAL A 162 -8.98 -10.80 -1.03
N SER A 163 -9.06 -11.30 -2.28
CA SER A 163 -9.60 -10.52 -3.40
C SER A 163 -11.05 -10.09 -3.16
N LYS A 164 -11.89 -10.94 -2.53
CA LYS A 164 -13.26 -10.59 -2.17
C LYS A 164 -13.33 -9.51 -1.09
N TRP A 165 -12.45 -9.57 -0.09
CA TRP A 165 -12.33 -8.53 0.95
C TRP A 165 -11.89 -7.19 0.35
N GLU A 166 -10.85 -7.18 -0.48
CA GLU A 166 -10.31 -5.97 -1.11
C GLU A 166 -11.23 -5.35 -2.17
N SER A 167 -12.15 -6.13 -2.75
CA SER A 167 -13.18 -5.64 -3.66
C SER A 167 -14.49 -5.27 -2.95
N GLY A 168 -14.62 -5.54 -1.65
CA GLY A 168 -15.85 -5.31 -0.88
C GLY A 168 -17.00 -6.26 -1.23
N LYS A 169 -16.74 -7.32 -2.01
CA LYS A 169 -17.76 -8.34 -2.35
C LYS A 169 -18.17 -9.17 -1.13
N VAL A 170 -17.23 -9.35 -0.20
CA VAL A 170 -17.44 -10.06 1.07
C VAL A 170 -16.77 -9.26 2.16
N GLU A 171 -17.48 -9.06 3.26
CA GLU A 171 -16.89 -8.43 4.44
C GLU A 171 -15.84 -9.36 5.07
N MET A 172 -14.76 -8.77 5.56
CA MET A 172 -13.76 -9.53 6.30
C MET A 172 -14.40 -10.12 7.56
N SER A 173 -13.97 -11.30 8.03
CA SER A 173 -14.41 -11.82 9.32
C SER A 173 -13.86 -10.98 10.48
N THR A 174 -14.51 -11.03 11.64
CA THR A 174 -14.04 -10.29 12.83
C THR A 174 -12.63 -10.71 13.24
N GLN A 175 -12.34 -12.00 13.21
CA GLN A 175 -11.03 -12.54 13.62
C GLN A 175 -9.92 -12.08 12.66
N ALA A 176 -10.18 -12.13 11.35
CA ALA A 176 -9.21 -11.66 10.36
C ALA A 176 -9.00 -10.14 10.47
N GLU A 177 -10.06 -9.37 10.73
CA GLU A 177 -9.91 -7.92 10.91
C GLU A 177 -9.07 -7.57 12.14
N LEU A 178 -9.32 -8.24 13.28
CA LEU A 178 -8.53 -8.04 14.50
C LEU A 178 -7.06 -8.44 14.29
N LEU A 179 -6.79 -9.55 13.59
CA LEU A 179 -5.43 -9.97 13.27
C LEU A 179 -4.72 -8.94 12.39
N LEU A 180 -5.38 -8.41 11.35
CA LEU A 180 -4.82 -7.34 10.52
C LEU A 180 -4.50 -6.10 11.35
N ARG A 181 -5.42 -5.67 12.21
CA ARG A 181 -5.22 -4.52 13.10
C ARG A 181 -4.01 -4.72 14.02
N GLU A 182 -3.88 -5.91 14.61
CA GLU A 182 -2.75 -6.25 15.48
C GLU A 182 -1.41 -6.28 14.71
N MET A 183 -1.40 -6.84 13.50
CA MET A 183 -0.21 -6.86 12.63
C MET A 183 0.26 -5.45 12.27
N VAL A 184 -0.67 -4.56 11.92
CA VAL A 184 -0.37 -3.15 11.64
C VAL A 184 0.08 -2.42 12.91
N ALA A 185 -0.57 -2.65 14.05
CA ALA A 185 -0.21 -2.02 15.32
C ALA A 185 1.23 -2.36 15.74
N ARG A 186 1.65 -3.62 15.55
CA ARG A 186 3.01 -4.08 15.82
C ARG A 186 4.04 -3.57 14.82
N GLY A 187 3.62 -3.04 13.68
CA GLY A 187 4.51 -2.42 12.71
C GLY A 187 5.52 -3.38 12.09
N LYS A 188 5.15 -4.65 11.88
CA LYS A 188 6.00 -5.63 11.18
C LYS A 188 6.12 -5.23 9.70
N LYS A 189 7.00 -4.28 9.40
CA LYS A 189 7.52 -4.11 8.04
C LYS A 189 8.43 -5.28 7.74
N ILE A 190 8.41 -5.75 6.49
CA ILE A 190 9.35 -6.79 6.04
C ILE A 190 10.75 -6.18 6.14
N GLU A 191 11.54 -6.61 7.13
CA GLU A 191 13.00 -6.51 7.09
C GLU A 191 13.60 -7.76 6.45
N ASP A 192 12.92 -8.91 6.54
CA ASP A 192 13.41 -10.18 6.00
C ASP A 192 12.44 -10.83 5.04
N TYR A 193 12.86 -10.93 3.77
CA TYR A 193 12.20 -11.71 2.71
C TYR A 193 12.42 -13.24 2.90
N HIS A 194 12.75 -13.68 4.11
CA HIS A 194 12.88 -15.10 4.39
C HIS A 194 11.49 -15.72 4.37
N SER A 195 11.22 -16.45 3.28
CA SER A 195 10.02 -17.24 3.09
C SER A 195 9.93 -18.25 4.23
N HIS A 196 9.26 -17.88 5.31
CA HIS A 196 8.77 -18.86 6.24
C HIS A 196 7.67 -19.59 5.49
N GLU A 197 8.02 -20.69 4.81
CA GLU A 197 7.06 -21.73 4.55
C GLU A 197 6.42 -22.04 5.90
N VAL A 198 5.18 -21.62 6.07
CA VAL A 198 4.32 -22.19 7.11
C VAL A 198 4.05 -23.59 6.59
N SER A 199 5.04 -24.48 6.78
CA SER A 199 4.94 -25.87 6.42
C SER A 199 3.62 -26.34 7.00
N LYS A 200 2.81 -27.02 6.19
CA LYS A 200 1.59 -27.69 6.63
C LYS A 200 1.98 -28.63 7.77
N ARG A 201 2.00 -28.13 9.01
CA ARG A 201 2.32 -28.93 10.19
C ARG A 201 1.19 -29.92 10.27
N LYS A 202 1.49 -31.19 9.96
CA LYS A 202 0.53 -32.27 10.16
C LYS A 202 0.06 -32.16 11.61
N ARG A 203 -1.22 -32.38 11.87
CA ARG A 203 -1.67 -32.58 13.26
C ARG A 203 -0.95 -33.81 13.78
N ILE A 204 0.11 -33.60 14.57
CA ILE A 204 0.79 -34.65 15.30
C ILE A 204 -0.07 -34.91 16.54
N LYS A 205 -0.31 -36.18 16.88
CA LYS A 205 -0.92 -36.50 18.17
C LYS A 205 0.02 -35.96 19.25
N SER A 206 -0.45 -35.05 20.09
CA SER A 206 0.34 -34.54 21.20
C SER A 206 0.76 -35.74 22.07
N PRO A 207 2.06 -35.90 22.40
CA PRO A 207 2.47 -36.87 23.39
C PRO A 207 1.80 -36.54 24.74
N PRO A 208 1.63 -37.52 25.64
CA PRO A 208 1.13 -37.25 26.98
C PRO A 208 2.05 -36.22 27.65
N LEU A 209 1.47 -35.11 28.10
CA LEU A 209 2.20 -34.10 28.87
C LEU A 209 2.33 -34.63 30.30
N LEU A 210 3.52 -35.13 30.65
CA LEU A 210 3.84 -35.55 32.00
C LEU A 210 4.48 -34.37 32.75
N PHE A 211 4.00 -34.10 33.96
CA PHE A 211 4.57 -33.09 34.83
C PHE A 211 4.96 -33.73 36.17
N LEU A 212 6.14 -33.39 36.67
CA LEU A 212 6.65 -33.80 37.97
C LEU A 212 6.42 -32.68 38.98
N LEU A 213 5.99 -33.04 40.19
CA LEU A 213 5.87 -32.11 41.31
C LEU A 213 7.11 -32.26 42.19
N GLU A 214 7.99 -31.26 42.16
CA GLU A 214 9.19 -31.20 43.01
C GLU A 214 9.14 -29.92 43.85
N GLN A 215 9.20 -30.05 45.18
CA GLN A 215 9.25 -28.90 46.10
C GLN A 215 8.15 -27.84 45.82
N SER A 216 6.93 -28.30 45.50
CA SER A 216 5.77 -27.47 45.16
C SER A 216 5.82 -26.75 43.80
N GLU A 217 6.78 -27.07 42.93
CA GLU A 217 6.83 -26.59 41.55
C GLU A 217 6.52 -27.71 40.54
N TRP A 218 5.77 -27.36 39.49
CA TRP A 218 5.48 -28.27 38.38
C TRP A 218 6.56 -28.13 37.31
N LYS A 219 7.28 -29.22 37.04
CA LYS A 219 8.28 -29.31 35.96
C LYS A 219 7.76 -30.23 34.87
N ALA A 220 7.91 -29.84 33.61
CA ALA A 220 7.64 -30.75 32.50
C ALA A 220 8.64 -31.91 32.56
N ALA A 221 8.13 -33.16 32.60
CA ALA A 221 8.97 -34.33 32.49
C ALA A 221 9.42 -34.43 31.02
N ALA A 222 10.73 -34.31 30.81
CA ALA A 222 11.35 -34.41 29.49
C ALA A 222 11.24 -35.84 28.92
#